data_AF-A0A0N0A0H4-F1
#
_entry.id   AF-A0A0N0A0H4-F1
#
_cell.length_a   1.000
_cell.length_b   1.000
_cell.length_c   1.000
_cell.angle_alpha   90.00
_cell.angle_beta   90.00
_cell.angle_gamma   90.00
#
_symmetry.space_group_name_H-M   'P 1'
#
loop_
_entity.id
_entity.type
_entity.pdbx_description
1 polymer ?
#
loop_
_entity_poly.entity_id
_entity_poly.type
_entity_poly.pdbx_seq_one_letter_code
_entity_poly.pdbx_strand_id
1 'polypeptide(L)'
;MLIKHLDRAGLTHENGLDAQRLLPWPELNAPFEGSWCVIRPGTASTAHSHHEHEIFIALRGEAFLESGGERVPFTAGDIVHFPPHHEHRVVNDSGADFEMYSVWWDAEMADRFTHRHAREA
;
A
#
# COMPACT_ATOMS: atom_id res chain seq x y z
N MET A 1 2.39 3.84 -24.23
CA MET A 1 1.97 2.93 -23.15
C MET A 1 3.23 2.40 -22.50
N LEU A 2 3.33 2.50 -21.17
CA LEU A 2 4.49 2.03 -20.39
C LEU A 2 3.98 1.02 -19.36
N ILE A 3 4.73 -0.06 -19.12
CA ILE A 3 4.38 -1.11 -18.16
C ILE A 3 5.56 -1.29 -17.21
N LYS A 4 5.31 -1.16 -15.89
CA LYS A 4 6.25 -1.55 -14.84
C LYS A 4 5.85 -2.94 -14.36
N HIS A 5 6.68 -3.94 -14.67
CA HIS A 5 6.43 -5.31 -14.25
C HIS A 5 6.70 -5.49 -12.75
N LEU A 6 5.97 -6.40 -12.11
CA LEU A 6 6.26 -6.84 -10.75
C LEU A 6 7.46 -7.81 -10.77
N ASP A 7 8.55 -7.43 -10.13
CA ASP A 7 9.68 -8.31 -9.87
C ASP A 7 9.48 -9.03 -8.52
N ARG A 8 8.89 -10.23 -8.58
CA ARG A 8 8.59 -11.03 -7.39
C ARG A 8 9.84 -11.53 -6.67
N ALA A 9 10.97 -11.67 -7.38
CA ALA A 9 12.22 -12.13 -6.79
C ALA A 9 13.00 -10.97 -6.13
N GLY A 10 12.77 -9.75 -6.61
CA GLY A 10 13.40 -8.50 -6.13
C GLY A 10 12.55 -7.67 -5.16
N LEU A 11 11.53 -8.25 -4.51
CA LEU A 11 10.76 -7.51 -3.50
C LEU A 11 11.68 -7.06 -2.36
N THR A 12 11.50 -5.82 -1.92
CA THR A 12 12.24 -5.26 -0.79
C THR A 12 11.48 -5.52 0.50
N HIS A 13 12.15 -6.04 1.51
CA HIS A 13 11.55 -6.21 2.83
C HIS A 13 11.52 -4.87 3.58
N GLU A 14 10.33 -4.35 3.88
CA GLU A 14 10.11 -3.11 4.62
C GLU A 14 8.80 -3.19 5.41
N ASN A 15 8.72 -2.52 6.56
CA ASN A 15 7.50 -2.48 7.40
C ASN A 15 6.90 -3.86 7.71
N GLY A 16 7.73 -4.90 7.89
CA GLY A 16 7.27 -6.27 8.18
C GLY A 16 6.63 -7.00 7.01
N LEU A 17 6.79 -6.50 5.78
CA LEU A 17 6.23 -7.07 4.56
C LEU A 17 7.24 -7.02 3.40
N ASP A 18 6.95 -7.74 2.32
CA ASP A 18 7.75 -7.67 1.09
C ASP A 18 7.03 -6.79 0.06
N ALA A 19 7.72 -5.79 -0.47
CA ALA A 19 7.11 -4.74 -1.27
C ALA A 19 7.85 -4.42 -2.58
N GLN A 20 7.08 -3.95 -3.56
CA GLN A 20 7.58 -3.21 -4.72
C GLN A 20 6.83 -1.88 -4.84
N ARG A 21 7.55 -0.78 -4.57
CA ARG A 21 6.99 0.57 -4.69
C ARG A 21 6.72 0.98 -6.14
N LEU A 22 5.62 1.70 -6.34
CA LEU A 22 5.22 2.32 -7.60
C LEU A 22 6.26 3.36 -8.03
N LEU A 23 6.72 4.19 -7.09
CA LEU A 23 7.77 5.18 -7.30
C LEU A 23 9.13 4.67 -6.81
N PRO A 24 10.25 5.12 -7.41
CA PRO A 24 10.31 6.04 -8.55
C PRO A 24 9.84 5.41 -9.86
N TRP A 25 9.20 6.24 -10.70
CA TRP A 25 8.86 5.96 -12.10
C TRP A 25 8.91 7.29 -12.87
N PRO A 26 10.00 7.60 -13.60
CA PRO A 26 10.24 8.93 -14.17
C PRO A 26 9.10 9.46 -15.05
N GLU A 27 8.47 8.60 -15.84
CA GLU A 27 7.39 8.96 -16.76
C GLU A 27 6.03 9.14 -16.07
N LEU A 28 5.89 8.70 -14.82
CA LEU A 28 4.64 8.83 -14.06
C LEU A 28 4.62 10.15 -13.29
N ASN A 29 3.61 10.98 -13.55
CA ASN A 29 3.24 12.12 -12.71
C ASN A 29 1.91 11.80 -12.02
N ALA A 30 1.94 11.46 -10.73
CA ALA A 30 0.76 11.07 -9.96
C ALA A 30 0.67 11.87 -8.65
N PRO A 31 -0.55 12.21 -8.16
CA PRO A 31 -0.75 12.90 -6.89
C PRO A 31 -0.74 11.96 -5.67
N PHE A 32 -0.23 10.74 -5.85
CA PHE A 32 -0.17 9.69 -4.84
C PHE A 32 1.06 8.83 -5.09
N GLU A 33 1.45 8.06 -4.08
CA GLU A 33 2.37 6.95 -4.23
C GLU A 33 1.63 5.63 -4.00
N GLY A 34 2.31 4.52 -4.22
CA GLY A 34 1.71 3.21 -4.00
C GLY A 34 2.75 2.11 -3.91
N SER A 35 2.31 0.93 -3.49
CA SER A 35 3.17 -0.24 -3.35
C SER A 35 2.39 -1.53 -3.53
N TRP A 36 2.96 -2.47 -4.28
CA TRP A 36 2.52 -3.86 -4.24
C TRP A 36 3.10 -4.50 -2.99
N CYS A 37 2.27 -5.01 -2.09
CA CYS A 37 2.69 -5.56 -0.81
C CYS A 37 2.32 -7.05 -0.71
N VAL A 38 3.22 -7.85 -0.16
CA VAL A 38 3.02 -9.27 0.15
C VAL A 38 3.24 -9.48 1.64
N ILE A 39 2.20 -9.93 2.34
CA ILE A 39 2.29 -10.37 3.74
C ILE A 39 2.46 -11.90 3.73
N ARG A 40 3.59 -12.37 4.24
CA ARG A 40 3.93 -13.81 4.24
C ARG A 40 3.08 -14.60 5.24
N PRO A 41 2.92 -15.92 5.04
CA PRO A 41 2.19 -16.79 5.97
C PRO A 41 2.66 -16.62 7.42
N GLY A 42 1.72 -16.44 8.35
CA GLY A 42 2.00 -16.29 9.78
C GLY A 42 2.73 -15.01 10.18
N THR A 43 2.78 -14.00 9.30
CA THR A 43 3.43 -12.71 9.56
C THR A 43 2.43 -11.56 9.62
N ALA A 44 2.90 -10.41 10.09
CA ALA A 44 2.13 -9.17 10.08
C ALA A 44 3.00 -8.00 9.64
N SER A 45 2.37 -6.99 9.04
CA SER A 45 3.02 -5.70 8.84
C SER A 45 3.30 -5.04 10.21
N THR A 46 4.29 -4.15 10.22
CA THR A 46 4.55 -3.28 11.36
C THR A 46 3.34 -2.37 11.57
N ALA A 47 2.89 -2.22 12.82
CA ALA A 47 1.86 -1.26 13.15
C ALA A 47 2.42 0.16 12.96
N HIS A 48 1.66 0.99 12.24
CA HIS A 48 2.05 2.37 11.97
C HIS A 48 0.85 3.29 11.89
N SER A 49 1.12 4.57 12.15
CA SER A 49 0.20 5.69 12.08
C SER A 49 0.95 6.86 11.46
N HIS A 50 0.35 7.50 10.47
CA HIS A 50 1.00 8.56 9.70
C HIS A 50 -0.04 9.57 9.19
N HIS A 51 0.43 10.72 8.71
CA HIS A 51 -0.44 11.86 8.36
C HIS A 51 -1.07 11.72 6.96
N GLU A 52 -0.57 10.82 6.12
CA GLU A 52 -1.13 10.56 4.80
C GLU A 52 -2.51 9.90 4.91
N HIS A 53 -3.35 10.18 3.91
CA HIS A 53 -4.50 9.34 3.61
C HIS A 53 -4.02 8.05 2.97
N GLU A 54 -4.64 6.92 3.30
CA GLU A 54 -4.25 5.64 2.73
C GLU A 54 -5.45 4.73 2.47
N ILE A 55 -5.36 3.96 1.39
CA ILE A 55 -6.23 2.82 1.14
C ILE A 55 -5.40 1.57 0.88
N PHE A 56 -5.92 0.43 1.33
CA PHE A 56 -5.45 -0.88 0.84
C PHE A 56 -6.52 -1.51 -0.03
N ILE A 57 -6.08 -2.12 -1.12
CA ILE A 57 -6.89 -2.92 -2.03
C ILE A 57 -6.42 -4.37 -1.89
N ALA A 58 -7.25 -5.25 -1.33
CA ALA A 58 -6.93 -6.66 -1.22
C ALA A 58 -7.01 -7.33 -2.60
N LEU A 59 -5.90 -7.92 -3.04
CA LEU A 59 -5.79 -8.51 -4.38
C LEU A 59 -5.93 -10.03 -4.37
N ARG A 60 -5.35 -10.69 -3.36
CA ARG A 60 -5.30 -12.15 -3.28
C ARG A 60 -5.15 -12.62 -1.85
N GLY A 61 -5.81 -13.73 -1.54
CA GLY A 61 -5.74 -14.40 -0.24
C GLY A 61 -6.66 -13.76 0.78
N GLU A 62 -6.40 -14.08 2.03
CA GLU A 62 -7.13 -13.59 3.20
C GLU A 62 -6.15 -13.13 4.28
N ALA A 63 -6.50 -12.05 4.95
CA ALA A 63 -5.80 -11.50 6.10
C ALA A 63 -6.82 -10.91 7.08
N PHE A 64 -6.31 -10.32 8.14
CA PHE A 64 -7.06 -9.47 9.04
C PHE A 64 -6.44 -8.08 9.07
N LEU A 65 -7.28 -7.06 9.19
CA LEU A 65 -6.85 -5.73 9.56
C LEU A 65 -7.05 -5.55 11.06
N GLU A 66 -6.06 -4.95 11.71
CA GLU A 66 -6.16 -4.54 13.10
C GLU A 66 -5.97 -3.03 13.20
N SER A 67 -6.96 -2.34 13.77
CA SER A 67 -6.95 -0.88 13.97
C SER A 67 -7.91 -0.51 15.09
N GLY A 68 -7.53 0.42 15.96
CA GLY A 68 -8.40 0.91 17.04
C GLY A 68 -8.86 -0.16 18.03
N GLY A 69 -8.11 -1.27 18.17
CA GLY A 69 -8.49 -2.41 19.01
C GLY A 69 -9.52 -3.36 18.36
N GLU A 70 -9.96 -3.06 17.14
CA GLU A 70 -10.79 -3.96 16.34
C GLU A 70 -9.93 -4.84 15.45
N ARG A 71 -10.45 -6.05 15.15
CA ARG A 71 -9.86 -6.98 14.20
C ARG A 71 -10.94 -7.41 13.22
N VAL A 72 -10.77 -7.09 11.94
CA VAL A 72 -11.75 -7.36 10.89
C VAL A 72 -11.14 -8.21 9.77
N PRO A 73 -11.89 -9.16 9.18
CA PRO A 73 -11.43 -9.88 7.99
C PRO A 73 -11.17 -8.93 6.83
N PHE A 74 -10.16 -9.24 6.03
CA PHE A 74 -9.81 -8.49 4.82
C PHE A 74 -9.37 -9.45 3.73
N THR A 75 -10.16 -9.54 2.67
CA THR A 75 -10.08 -10.60 1.66
C THR A 75 -10.10 -10.03 0.25
N ALA A 76 -9.64 -10.80 -0.74
CA ALA A 76 -9.55 -10.35 -2.12
C ALA A 76 -10.86 -9.70 -2.65
N GLY A 77 -10.74 -8.46 -3.13
CA GLY A 77 -11.86 -7.63 -3.57
C GLY A 77 -12.26 -6.54 -2.58
N ASP A 78 -11.86 -6.65 -1.30
CA ASP A 78 -12.11 -5.63 -0.29
C ASP A 78 -11.20 -4.40 -0.47
N ILE A 79 -11.71 -3.25 -0.05
CA ILE A 79 -10.96 -1.98 0.02
C ILE A 79 -11.19 -1.37 1.40
N VAL A 80 -10.11 -0.99 2.08
CA VAL A 80 -10.16 -0.26 3.35
C VAL A 80 -9.59 1.14 3.17
N HIS A 81 -10.11 2.10 3.92
CA HIS A 81 -9.56 3.44 4.06
C HIS A 81 -9.08 3.66 5.50
N PHE A 82 -7.85 4.15 5.65
CA PHE A 82 -7.30 4.60 6.91
C PHE A 82 -7.24 6.13 6.92
N PRO A 83 -7.99 6.79 7.83
CA PRO A 83 -7.84 8.22 8.03
C PRO A 83 -6.46 8.55 8.61
N PRO A 84 -5.95 9.77 8.37
CA PRO A 84 -4.70 10.23 8.97
C PRO A 84 -4.66 10.00 10.48
N HIS A 85 -3.48 9.62 10.98
CA HIS A 85 -3.17 9.35 12.39
C HIS A 85 -3.88 8.14 13.02
N HIS A 86 -4.53 7.29 12.21
CA HIS A 86 -5.06 6.02 12.70
C HIS A 86 -4.02 4.91 12.59
N GLU A 87 -3.66 4.34 13.74
CA GLU A 87 -2.79 3.16 13.78
C GLU A 87 -3.48 1.96 13.14
N HIS A 88 -2.77 1.27 12.25
CA HIS A 88 -3.27 0.09 11.59
C HIS A 88 -2.14 -0.90 11.28
N ARG A 89 -2.50 -2.17 11.10
CA ARG A 89 -1.63 -3.23 10.55
C ARG A 89 -2.42 -4.31 9.83
N VAL A 90 -1.74 -5.05 8.97
CA VAL A 90 -2.26 -6.23 8.28
C VAL A 90 -1.64 -7.49 8.89
N VAL A 91 -2.47 -8.45 9.25
CA VAL A 91 -2.07 -9.72 9.88
C VAL A 91 -2.48 -10.88 8.99
N ASN A 92 -1.53 -11.68 8.53
CA ASN A 92 -1.79 -12.88 7.75
C ASN A 92 -1.57 -14.13 8.63
N ASP A 93 -2.65 -14.62 9.23
CA ASP A 93 -2.63 -15.88 10.00
C ASP A 93 -2.76 -17.13 9.11
N SER A 94 -2.90 -16.96 7.80
CA SER A 94 -3.09 -18.08 6.87
C SER A 94 -1.77 -18.79 6.54
N GLY A 95 -1.89 -19.94 5.88
CA GLY A 95 -0.75 -20.73 5.37
C GLY A 95 -0.25 -20.30 3.98
N ALA A 96 -0.78 -19.22 3.41
CA ALA A 96 -0.45 -18.74 2.06
C ALA A 96 -0.14 -17.23 2.06
N ASP A 97 0.52 -16.74 1.01
CA ASP A 97 0.77 -15.30 0.85
C ASP A 97 -0.56 -14.54 0.73
N PHE A 98 -0.65 -13.40 1.40
CA PHE A 98 -1.66 -12.38 1.16
C PHE A 98 -1.05 -11.24 0.35
N GLU A 99 -1.72 -10.81 -0.73
CA GLU A 99 -1.25 -9.73 -1.60
C GLU A 99 -2.25 -8.57 -1.59
N MET A 100 -1.75 -7.35 -1.41
CA MET A 100 -2.54 -6.12 -1.46
C MET A 100 -1.80 -5.03 -2.24
N TYR A 101 -2.54 -4.02 -2.71
CA TYR A 101 -1.97 -2.77 -3.18
C TYR A 101 -2.24 -1.67 -2.17
N SER A 102 -1.20 -1.01 -1.68
CA SER A 102 -1.34 0.23 -0.91
C SER A 102 -1.26 1.45 -1.84
N VAL A 103 -2.12 2.44 -1.58
CA VAL A 103 -2.08 3.76 -2.21
C VAL A 103 -2.21 4.81 -1.11
N TRP A 104 -1.27 5.75 -1.05
CA TRP A 104 -1.28 6.83 -0.08
C TRP A 104 -1.02 8.19 -0.71
N TRP A 105 -1.56 9.24 -0.10
CA TRP A 105 -1.45 10.61 -0.58
C TRP A 105 -1.62 11.64 0.54
N ASP A 106 -1.07 12.83 0.29
CA ASP A 106 -1.30 14.03 1.10
C ASP A 106 -1.38 15.28 0.22
N ALA A 107 -1.57 16.44 0.85
CA ALA A 107 -1.63 17.73 0.14
C ALA A 107 -0.31 18.06 -0.57
N GLU A 108 0.83 17.70 0.01
CA GLU A 108 2.14 18.00 -0.59
C GLU A 108 2.36 17.18 -1.88
N MET A 109 1.96 15.91 -1.89
CA MET A 109 1.97 15.06 -3.08
C MET A 109 1.07 15.63 -4.19
N ALA A 110 -0.14 16.06 -3.84
CA ALA A 110 -1.06 16.69 -4.79
C ALA A 110 -0.48 18.01 -5.36
N ASP A 111 0.15 18.82 -4.53
CA ASP A 111 0.82 20.05 -4.96
C ASP A 111 1.99 19.74 -5.91
N ARG A 112 2.85 18.77 -5.59
CA ARG A 112 3.95 18.37 -6.49
C ARG A 112 3.43 17.90 -7.85
N PHE A 113 2.33 17.14 -7.88
CA PHE A 113 1.67 16.73 -9.10
C PHE A 113 1.21 17.92 -9.95
N THR A 114 0.49 18.88 -9.35
CA THR A 114 -0.05 20.04 -10.08
C THR A 114 1.07 20.93 -10.64
N HIS A 115 2.14 21.15 -9.87
CA HIS A 115 3.32 21.91 -10.32
C HIS A 115 4.02 21.27 -11.51
N ARG A 116 4.20 19.94 -11.49
CA ARG A 116 4.80 19.22 -12.63
C ARG A 116 3.88 19.25 -13.84
N HIS A 117 2.59 19.00 -13.64
CA HIS A 117 1.59 19.00 -14.71
C HIS A 117 1.55 20.33 -15.46
N ALA A 118 1.56 21.46 -14.73
CA ALA A 118 1.54 22.80 -15.33
C ALA A 118 2.80 23.15 -16.14
N ARG A 119 3.93 22.46 -15.92
CA ARG A 119 5.18 22.66 -16.66
C ARG A 119 5.30 21.78 -17.89
N GLU A 120 4.55 20.69 -17.93
CA GLU A 120 4.52 19.71 -19.03
C GLU A 120 3.36 19.97 -20.02
N ALA A 121 2.33 20.71 -19.58
CA ALA A 121 1.22 21.19 -20.40
C ALA A 121 1.62 22.40 -21.27
#